data_AF-A0A401Q7I8-F1
#
_entry.id   AF-A0A401Q7I8-F1
#
_cell.length_a   1.000
_cell.length_b   1.000
_cell.length_c   1.000
_cell.angle_alpha   90.00
_cell.angle_beta   90.00
_cell.angle_gamma   90.00
#
_symmetry.space_group_name_H-M   'P 1'
#
loop_
_entity.id
_entity.type
_entity.pdbx_description
1 polymer ?
#
loop_
_entity_poly.entity_id
_entity_poly.type
_entity_poly.pdbx_seq_one_letter_code
_entity_poly.pdbx_strand_id
1 'polypeptide(L)'
;YRHFGSFDEVRKRVFEAVNHINLLYKPLRTHVALIGLEVWSNGDKISVDKESGRTLSNILQWRKTHLLPRKQHDNIQFITHVDFNGDTIGLAQVSAMCTGGSGAVNQDHQGNVHGVASTMAHEMGHNLGMNHDDNTCLCSSDSCIMSPVLSSTLPTEFSSCSHQHFQSFALTHTAACLRDVPNRDEIVSKPICGNQFLENGEECDCGKPAECRNPCCDAQTCRLHEGAQCADGACCQECKVKAAGLLCRRAKDDCDLEEACDGKSSDCPEDKFRFNGIPCQGNTSFCYNGKCPLHQDQCVLMWGTGAQSGPDFCYRRNTQGDQFSFCRKTASGYEPCTTQ
;
A
#
# COMPACT_ATOMS: atom_id res chain seq x y z
N TYR A 1 -13.96 -17.02 12.35
CA TYR A 1 -13.62 -18.32 12.98
C TYR A 1 -14.84 -19.19 13.24
N ARG A 2 -15.75 -18.85 14.17
CA ARG A 2 -16.91 -19.71 14.52
C ARG A 2 -17.75 -20.18 13.33
N HIS A 3 -17.97 -19.31 12.34
CA HIS A 3 -18.71 -19.63 11.12
C HIS A 3 -18.06 -20.76 10.29
N PHE A 4 -16.74 -20.73 10.11
CA PHE A 4 -15.99 -21.71 9.32
C PHE A 4 -15.50 -22.92 10.13
N GLY A 5 -15.55 -22.85 11.47
CA GLY A 5 -15.26 -23.97 12.37
C GLY A 5 -13.77 -24.31 12.56
N SER A 6 -12.86 -23.83 11.70
CA SER A 6 -11.42 -24.10 11.83
C SER A 6 -10.55 -22.92 11.37
N PHE A 7 -9.28 -22.94 11.77
CA PHE A 7 -8.28 -21.99 11.29
C PHE A 7 -8.00 -22.20 9.79
N ASP A 8 -7.91 -23.46 9.35
CA ASP A 8 -7.54 -23.80 7.97
C ASP A 8 -8.60 -23.34 6.96
N GLU A 9 -9.89 -23.45 7.27
CA GLU A 9 -10.96 -22.97 6.40
C GLU A 9 -10.98 -21.43 6.31
N VAL A 10 -10.72 -20.73 7.42
CA VAL A 10 -10.55 -19.27 7.40
C VAL A 10 -9.34 -18.88 6.54
N ARG A 11 -8.20 -19.55 6.74
CA ARG A 11 -6.97 -19.31 5.97
C ARG A 11 -7.20 -19.53 4.48
N LYS A 12 -7.85 -20.63 4.10
CA LYS A 12 -8.18 -20.94 2.72
C LYS A 12 -9.04 -19.84 2.09
N ARG A 13 -10.10 -19.40 2.79
CA ARG A 13 -10.97 -18.31 2.32
C ARG A 13 -10.21 -17.00 2.12
N VAL A 14 -9.34 -16.62 3.06
CA VAL A 14 -8.53 -15.40 2.93
C VAL A 14 -7.57 -15.51 1.74
N PHE A 15 -6.95 -16.66 1.52
CA PHE A 15 -6.00 -16.84 0.41
C PHE A 15 -6.72 -16.75 -0.94
N GLU A 16 -7.90 -17.36 -1.07
CA GLU A 16 -8.75 -17.23 -2.26
C GLU A 16 -9.19 -15.78 -2.48
N ALA A 17 -9.51 -15.04 -1.41
CA ALA A 17 -9.85 -13.63 -1.51
C ALA A 17 -8.67 -12.77 -2.01
N VAL A 18 -7.47 -12.94 -1.44
CA VAL A 18 -6.25 -12.24 -1.87
C VAL A 18 -5.91 -12.54 -3.33
N ASN A 19 -6.06 -13.80 -3.76
CA ASN A 19 -5.86 -14.17 -5.16
C ASN A 19 -6.82 -13.43 -6.08
N HIS A 20 -8.10 -13.32 -5.70
CA HIS A 20 -9.08 -12.58 -6.48
C HIS A 20 -8.78 -11.08 -6.51
N ILE A 21 -8.41 -10.49 -5.37
CA ILE A 21 -7.96 -9.10 -5.26
C ILE A 21 -6.81 -8.83 -6.22
N ASN A 22 -5.80 -9.71 -6.29
CA ASN A 22 -4.67 -9.54 -7.20
C ASN A 22 -5.09 -9.55 -8.68
N LEU A 23 -6.13 -10.29 -9.05
CA LEU A 23 -6.71 -10.19 -10.40
C LEU A 23 -7.31 -8.81 -10.67
N LEU A 24 -8.00 -8.23 -9.69
CA LEU A 24 -8.64 -6.92 -9.79
C LEU A 24 -7.62 -5.76 -9.82
N TYR A 25 -6.50 -5.89 -9.08
CA TYR A 25 -5.45 -4.87 -9.02
C TYR A 25 -4.41 -4.97 -10.14
N LYS A 26 -4.37 -6.08 -10.88
CA LYS A 26 -3.43 -6.28 -12.00
C LYS A 26 -3.45 -5.14 -13.05
N PRO A 27 -4.62 -4.60 -13.49
CA PRO A 27 -4.65 -3.46 -14.42
C PRO A 27 -4.03 -2.17 -13.87
N LEU A 28 -3.98 -2.03 -12.53
CA LEU A 28 -3.32 -0.92 -11.83
C LEU A 28 -1.83 -1.18 -11.59
N ARG A 29 -1.27 -2.29 -12.07
CA ARG A 29 0.12 -2.72 -11.83
C ARG A 29 0.49 -2.75 -10.34
N THR A 30 -0.46 -3.21 -9.53
CA THR A 30 -0.31 -3.30 -8.08
C THR A 30 -0.48 -4.75 -7.68
N HIS A 31 0.39 -5.23 -6.79
CA HIS A 31 0.30 -6.57 -6.21
C HIS A 31 0.06 -6.46 -4.70
N VAL A 32 -0.92 -7.21 -4.21
CA VAL A 32 -1.25 -7.32 -2.79
C VAL A 32 -0.61 -8.59 -2.25
N ALA A 33 0.53 -8.42 -1.59
CA ALA A 33 1.25 -9.51 -0.93
C ALA A 33 0.72 -9.70 0.51
N LEU A 34 0.26 -10.92 0.83
CA LEU A 34 -0.18 -11.24 2.18
C LEU A 34 1.01 -11.63 3.06
N ILE A 35 1.51 -10.68 3.85
CA ILE A 35 2.67 -10.88 4.74
C ILE A 35 2.31 -11.28 6.18
N GLY A 36 1.02 -11.43 6.48
CA GLY A 36 0.55 -11.78 7.80
C GLY A 36 -0.94 -12.12 7.82
N LEU A 37 -1.31 -13.10 8.64
CA LEU A 37 -2.69 -13.50 8.87
C LEU A 37 -2.89 -13.76 10.36
N GLU A 38 -3.83 -13.07 10.99
CA GLU A 38 -4.22 -13.30 12.38
C GLU A 38 -5.71 -13.66 12.47
N VAL A 39 -6.00 -14.77 13.12
CA VAL A 39 -7.38 -15.26 13.32
C VAL A 39 -7.67 -15.25 14.81
N TRP A 40 -8.66 -14.45 15.23
CA TRP A 40 -9.07 -14.35 16.64
C TRP A 40 -10.00 -15.51 17.03
N SER A 41 -9.43 -16.71 17.19
CA SER A 41 -10.17 -17.92 17.57
C SER A 41 -10.60 -17.94 19.04
N ASN A 42 -9.83 -17.28 19.91
CA ASN A 42 -10.01 -17.27 21.37
C ASN A 42 -10.70 -16.01 21.90
N GLY A 43 -11.36 -15.25 21.03
CA GLY A 43 -12.05 -14.00 21.36
C GLY A 43 -11.42 -12.78 20.69
N ASP A 44 -12.28 -11.81 20.38
CA ASP A 44 -11.92 -10.61 19.63
C ASP A 44 -10.96 -9.71 20.43
N LYS A 45 -10.02 -9.07 19.75
CA LYS A 45 -9.05 -8.15 20.38
C LYS A 45 -9.54 -6.70 20.45
N ILE A 46 -10.70 -6.45 19.85
CA ILE A 46 -11.42 -5.18 19.88
C ILE A 46 -12.91 -5.45 20.09
N SER A 47 -13.66 -4.41 20.43
CA SER A 47 -15.13 -4.45 20.34
C SER A 47 -15.56 -4.34 18.87
N VAL A 48 -16.20 -5.39 18.35
CA VAL A 48 -16.79 -5.41 17.01
C VAL A 48 -18.25 -4.97 17.11
N ASP A 49 -18.52 -3.74 16.74
CA ASP A 49 -19.85 -3.09 16.78
C ASP A 49 -20.54 -3.20 15.41
N LYS A 50 -21.87 -3.18 15.39
CA LYS A 50 -22.65 -3.09 14.14
C LYS A 50 -22.52 -1.73 13.47
N GLU A 51 -22.13 -0.69 14.20
CA GLU A 51 -21.72 0.58 13.63
C GLU A 51 -20.29 0.44 13.05
N SER A 52 -20.18 0.27 11.73
CA SER A 52 -18.92 0.02 11.02
C SER A 52 -17.83 1.06 11.32
N GLY A 53 -18.20 2.34 11.49
CA GLY A 53 -17.28 3.42 11.87
C GLY A 53 -16.59 3.22 13.22
N ARG A 54 -17.31 2.66 14.21
CA ARG A 54 -16.72 2.31 15.52
C ARG A 54 -15.76 1.14 15.39
N THR A 55 -16.16 0.11 14.65
CA THR A 55 -15.31 -1.07 14.40
C THR A 55 -14.04 -0.67 13.65
N LEU A 56 -14.13 0.19 12.62
CA LEU A 56 -13.00 0.75 11.89
C LEU A 56 -12.05 1.53 12.82
N SER A 57 -12.60 2.40 13.65
CA SER A 57 -11.81 3.17 14.62
C SER A 57 -11.07 2.26 15.60
N ASN A 58 -11.75 1.22 16.09
CA ASN A 58 -11.19 0.26 17.03
C ASN A 58 -10.07 -0.57 16.39
N ILE A 59 -10.24 -1.07 15.17
CA ILE A 59 -9.20 -1.87 14.51
C ILE A 59 -7.98 -1.03 14.13
N LEU A 60 -8.16 0.22 13.67
CA LEU A 60 -7.04 1.11 13.34
C LEU A 60 -6.25 1.50 14.60
N GLN A 61 -6.95 1.73 15.72
CA GLN A 61 -6.32 1.95 17.01
C GLN A 61 -5.54 0.71 17.47
N TRP A 62 -6.12 -0.49 17.35
CA TRP A 62 -5.45 -1.74 17.69
C TRP A 62 -4.25 -2.02 16.78
N ARG A 63 -4.37 -1.76 15.47
CA ARG A 63 -3.26 -1.85 14.51
C ARG A 63 -2.10 -1.00 15.00
N LYS A 64 -2.38 0.25 15.37
CA LYS A 64 -1.38 1.21 15.84
C LYS A 64 -0.71 0.80 17.15
N THR A 65 -1.45 0.33 18.14
CA THR A 65 -0.90 0.06 19.48
C THR A 65 -0.41 -1.36 19.70
N HIS A 66 -0.86 -2.33 18.89
CA HIS A 66 -0.57 -3.75 19.10
C HIS A 66 0.00 -4.49 17.89
N LEU A 67 -0.45 -4.20 16.67
CA LEU A 67 0.04 -4.94 15.49
C LEU A 67 1.33 -4.35 14.93
N LEU A 68 1.37 -3.05 14.62
CA LEU A 68 2.55 -2.39 14.06
C LEU A 68 3.82 -2.55 14.94
N PRO A 69 3.75 -2.50 16.29
CA PRO A 69 4.93 -2.73 17.13
C PRO A 69 5.59 -4.11 16.97
N ARG A 70 4.88 -5.11 16.43
CA ARG A 70 5.38 -6.51 16.31
C ARG A 70 5.49 -7.01 14.87
N LYS A 71 4.76 -6.41 13.93
CA LYS A 71 4.78 -6.76 12.50
C LYS A 71 4.54 -5.51 11.67
N GLN A 72 5.58 -5.06 10.98
CA GLN A 72 5.45 -3.96 10.02
C GLN A 72 4.66 -4.43 8.81
N HIS A 73 3.78 -3.55 8.31
CA HIS A 73 2.90 -3.78 7.16
C HIS A 73 2.23 -2.47 6.73
N ASP A 74 1.90 -2.38 5.45
CA ASP A 74 1.37 -1.15 4.84
C ASP A 74 -0.10 -0.91 5.18
N ASN A 75 -0.90 -1.98 5.20
CA ASN A 75 -2.35 -1.93 5.32
C ASN A 75 -2.91 -3.12 6.12
N ILE A 76 -4.02 -2.91 6.86
CA ILE A 76 -4.77 -4.00 7.50
C ILE A 76 -6.18 -4.10 6.93
N GLN A 77 -6.60 -5.32 6.58
CA GLN A 77 -7.98 -5.62 6.20
C GLN A 77 -8.62 -6.50 7.27
N PHE A 78 -9.65 -5.99 7.95
CA PHE A 78 -10.37 -6.72 8.99
C PHE A 78 -11.63 -7.35 8.41
N ILE A 79 -11.75 -8.67 8.49
CA ILE A 79 -12.90 -9.42 7.97
C ILE A 79 -13.76 -9.90 9.14
N THR A 80 -15.07 -9.66 9.09
CA THR A 80 -16.02 -10.04 10.14
C THR A 80 -17.31 -10.64 9.59
N HIS A 81 -17.94 -11.55 10.32
CA HIS A 81 -19.32 -12.00 10.04
C HIS A 81 -20.39 -11.19 10.79
N VAL A 82 -19.99 -10.13 11.51
CA VAL A 82 -20.95 -9.19 12.08
C VAL A 82 -21.63 -8.45 10.94
N ASP A 83 -22.96 -8.49 10.97
CA ASP A 83 -23.82 -7.73 10.07
C ASP A 83 -23.88 -6.27 10.54
N PHE A 84 -23.26 -5.39 9.77
CA PHE A 84 -23.24 -3.96 10.07
C PHE A 84 -24.62 -3.33 9.82
N ASN A 85 -24.86 -2.16 10.42
CA ASN A 85 -26.14 -1.47 10.29
C ASN A 85 -26.31 -0.88 8.87
N GLY A 86 -27.52 -1.00 8.33
CA GLY A 86 -27.88 -0.46 7.01
C GLY A 86 -27.30 -1.31 5.88
N ASP A 87 -26.96 -0.66 4.77
CA ASP A 87 -26.44 -1.32 3.57
C ASP A 87 -24.90 -1.36 3.53
N THR A 88 -24.24 -0.97 4.63
CA THR A 88 -22.77 -0.91 4.70
C THR A 88 -22.19 -2.31 4.90
N ILE A 89 -21.43 -2.78 3.91
CA ILE A 89 -20.71 -4.05 3.97
C ILE A 89 -19.19 -3.88 4.12
N GLY A 90 -18.69 -2.66 4.04
CA GLY A 90 -17.28 -2.32 4.17
C GLY A 90 -17.11 -0.85 4.55
N LEU A 91 -15.97 -0.51 5.15
CA LEU A 91 -15.62 0.88 5.42
C LEU A 91 -14.11 1.09 5.54
N ALA A 92 -13.63 2.14 4.88
CA ALA A 92 -12.24 2.57 4.89
C ALA A 92 -12.13 4.11 4.87
N GLN A 93 -10.95 4.61 5.25
CA GLN A 93 -10.60 6.02 5.07
C GLN A 93 -10.00 6.24 3.67
N VAL A 94 -10.41 7.32 3.01
CA VAL A 94 -9.90 7.70 1.68
C VAL A 94 -8.48 8.27 1.81
N SER A 95 -7.59 7.91 0.89
CA SER A 95 -6.19 8.39 0.82
C SER A 95 -5.38 8.15 2.09
N ALA A 96 -5.70 7.07 2.81
CA ALA A 96 -5.10 6.76 4.11
C ALA A 96 -4.02 5.67 4.05
N MET A 97 -3.74 5.07 2.89
CA MET A 97 -2.69 4.08 2.72
C MET A 97 -1.33 4.61 3.23
N CYS A 98 -0.53 3.76 3.86
CA CYS A 98 0.73 4.12 4.56
C CYS A 98 0.61 5.04 5.78
N THR A 99 -0.60 5.49 6.16
CA THR A 99 -0.80 6.32 7.36
C THR A 99 -1.31 5.49 8.55
N GLY A 100 -1.57 6.15 9.68
CA GLY A 100 -2.29 5.53 10.79
C GLY A 100 -3.70 5.05 10.43
N GLY A 101 -4.31 5.64 9.39
CA GLY A 101 -5.62 5.25 8.85
C GLY A 101 -5.57 4.14 7.80
N SER A 102 -4.39 3.56 7.53
CA SER A 102 -4.23 2.52 6.50
C SER A 102 -4.86 1.21 6.92
N GLY A 103 -6.13 1.04 6.56
CA GLY A 103 -6.88 -0.19 6.72
C GLY A 103 -8.38 -0.01 6.53
N ALA A 104 -9.08 -1.12 6.64
CA ALA A 104 -10.52 -1.19 6.46
C ALA A 104 -11.18 -2.31 7.26
N VAL A 105 -12.51 -2.25 7.35
CA VAL A 105 -13.37 -3.33 7.83
C VAL A 105 -14.23 -3.85 6.69
N ASN A 106 -14.45 -5.16 6.64
CA ASN A 106 -15.14 -5.86 5.57
C ASN A 106 -16.07 -6.92 6.18
N GLN A 107 -17.36 -6.82 5.88
CA GLN A 107 -18.34 -7.82 6.21
C GLN A 107 -18.21 -9.00 5.24
N ASP A 108 -18.17 -10.21 5.78
CA ASP A 108 -18.21 -11.43 5.01
C ASP A 108 -19.69 -11.78 4.70
N HIS A 109 -20.24 -11.10 3.69
CA HIS A 109 -21.69 -11.00 3.42
C HIS A 109 -22.26 -12.09 2.52
N GLN A 110 -21.43 -12.89 1.85
CA GLN A 110 -21.87 -13.93 0.92
C GLN A 110 -21.09 -15.22 1.10
N GLY A 111 -21.71 -16.37 0.80
CA GLY A 111 -21.01 -17.66 0.78
C GLY A 111 -19.85 -17.68 -0.21
N ASN A 112 -20.01 -16.99 -1.35
CA ASN A 112 -18.96 -16.84 -2.36
C ASN A 112 -17.85 -15.89 -1.88
N VAL A 113 -16.59 -16.36 -1.89
CA VAL A 113 -15.40 -15.59 -1.49
C VAL A 113 -15.19 -14.33 -2.33
N HIS A 114 -15.65 -14.33 -3.59
CA HIS A 114 -15.51 -13.17 -4.46
C HIS A 114 -16.28 -11.95 -3.94
N GLY A 115 -17.38 -12.14 -3.21
CA GLY A 115 -18.13 -11.04 -2.62
C GLY A 115 -17.29 -10.24 -1.61
N VAL A 116 -16.69 -10.93 -0.63
CA VAL A 116 -15.81 -10.27 0.36
C VAL A 116 -14.50 -9.78 -0.28
N ALA A 117 -13.99 -10.47 -1.29
CA ALA A 117 -12.80 -10.03 -2.02
C ALA A 117 -13.03 -8.72 -2.79
N SER A 118 -14.19 -8.57 -3.45
CA SER A 118 -14.57 -7.31 -4.10
C SER A 118 -14.74 -6.18 -3.09
N THR A 119 -15.31 -6.45 -1.90
CA THR A 119 -15.40 -5.47 -0.81
C THR A 119 -14.01 -5.05 -0.33
N MET A 120 -13.12 -6.00 -0.06
CA MET A 120 -11.74 -5.69 0.33
C MET A 120 -11.02 -4.86 -0.74
N ALA A 121 -11.21 -5.18 -2.03
CA ALA A 121 -10.64 -4.40 -3.12
C ALA A 121 -11.22 -2.98 -3.19
N HIS A 122 -12.53 -2.81 -2.97
CA HIS A 122 -13.18 -1.51 -2.88
C HIS A 122 -12.60 -0.67 -1.72
N GLU A 123 -12.50 -1.27 -0.54
CA GLU A 123 -12.01 -0.58 0.65
C GLU A 123 -10.51 -0.25 0.59
N MET A 124 -9.70 -1.14 0.01
CA MET A 124 -8.31 -0.80 -0.32
C MET A 124 -8.22 0.29 -1.40
N GLY A 125 -9.17 0.33 -2.34
CA GLY A 125 -9.32 1.40 -3.32
C GLY A 125 -9.49 2.77 -2.64
N HIS A 126 -10.37 2.87 -1.65
CA HIS A 126 -10.49 4.06 -0.79
C HIS A 126 -9.16 4.40 -0.13
N ASN A 127 -8.50 3.45 0.55
CA ASN A 127 -7.19 3.71 1.16
C ASN A 127 -6.16 4.25 0.14
N LEU A 128 -6.23 3.79 -1.11
CA LEU A 128 -5.40 4.20 -2.24
C LEU A 128 -5.92 5.46 -2.96
N GLY A 129 -6.84 6.19 -2.35
CA GLY A 129 -7.31 7.50 -2.79
C GLY A 129 -8.43 7.49 -3.83
N MET A 130 -9.01 6.33 -4.14
CA MET A 130 -10.13 6.23 -5.06
C MET A 130 -11.43 6.63 -4.36
N ASN A 131 -12.16 7.58 -4.93
CA ASN A 131 -13.54 7.86 -4.52
C ASN A 131 -14.52 6.95 -5.26
N HIS A 132 -15.78 6.96 -4.82
CA HIS A 132 -16.85 6.27 -5.54
C HIS A 132 -17.01 6.78 -6.98
N ASP A 133 -17.43 5.87 -7.85
CA ASP A 133 -17.74 6.16 -9.24
C ASP A 133 -19.03 6.99 -9.36
N ASP A 134 -19.02 7.94 -10.29
CA ASP A 134 -20.20 8.68 -10.75
C ASP A 134 -20.57 8.30 -12.19
N ASN A 135 -21.60 8.95 -12.75
CA ASN A 135 -22.13 8.65 -14.08
C ASN A 135 -21.14 8.93 -15.24
N THR A 136 -19.99 9.55 -14.97
CA THR A 136 -18.94 9.82 -15.96
C THR A 136 -17.84 8.76 -15.97
N CYS A 137 -17.79 7.91 -14.94
CA CYS A 137 -16.81 6.85 -14.78
C CYS A 137 -17.19 5.63 -15.62
N LEU A 138 -16.21 5.09 -16.35
CA LEU A 138 -16.44 4.02 -17.33
C LEU A 138 -15.70 2.75 -16.92
N CYS A 139 -16.38 1.61 -17.00
CA CYS A 139 -15.82 0.27 -17.00
C CYS A 139 -16.58 -0.61 -17.99
N SER A 140 -16.03 -1.78 -18.33
CA SER A 140 -16.63 -2.73 -19.28
C SER A 140 -17.74 -3.59 -18.64
N SER A 141 -17.76 -3.70 -17.32
CA SER A 141 -18.80 -4.39 -16.55
C SER A 141 -19.99 -3.49 -16.20
N ASP A 142 -21.14 -4.10 -15.86
CA ASP A 142 -22.36 -3.39 -15.44
C ASP A 142 -22.16 -2.57 -14.14
N SER A 143 -21.15 -2.94 -13.35
CA SER A 143 -20.72 -2.22 -12.15
C SER A 143 -19.21 -2.35 -12.01
N CYS A 144 -18.56 -1.26 -11.60
CA CYS A 144 -17.13 -1.22 -11.35
C CYS A 144 -16.85 -1.42 -9.85
N ILE A 145 -15.60 -1.75 -9.49
CA ILE A 145 -15.23 -2.01 -8.09
C ILE A 145 -15.59 -0.84 -7.17
N MET A 146 -15.40 0.41 -7.59
CA MET A 146 -15.68 1.61 -6.79
C MET A 146 -17.12 2.13 -6.93
N SER A 147 -18.05 1.32 -7.47
CA SER A 147 -19.48 1.67 -7.45
C SER A 147 -19.97 1.85 -6.01
N PRO A 148 -20.78 2.90 -5.72
CA PRO A 148 -21.22 3.20 -4.35
C PRO A 148 -22.24 2.20 -3.80
N VAL A 149 -22.83 1.37 -4.67
CA VAL A 149 -23.87 0.39 -4.33
C VAL A 149 -23.47 -0.96 -4.91
N LEU A 150 -23.69 -2.02 -4.14
CA LEU A 150 -23.51 -3.40 -4.60
C LEU A 150 -24.42 -3.72 -5.78
N SER A 151 -23.81 -4.20 -6.86
CA SER A 151 -24.53 -4.82 -7.97
C SER A 151 -24.85 -6.29 -7.68
N SER A 152 -25.87 -6.80 -8.39
CA SER A 152 -26.14 -8.25 -8.45
C SER A 152 -25.04 -9.04 -9.17
N THR A 153 -24.27 -8.37 -10.02
CA THR A 153 -23.08 -8.89 -10.71
C THR A 153 -21.82 -8.44 -10.00
N LEU A 154 -20.86 -9.36 -9.81
CA LEU A 154 -19.60 -9.02 -9.17
C LEU A 154 -18.74 -8.19 -10.14
N PRO A 155 -18.17 -7.06 -9.69
CA PRO A 155 -17.35 -6.21 -10.53
C PRO A 155 -16.03 -6.91 -10.86
N THR A 156 -15.53 -6.73 -12.08
CA THR A 156 -14.29 -7.36 -12.56
C THR A 156 -13.16 -6.36 -12.78
N GLU A 157 -13.43 -5.06 -12.70
CA GLU A 157 -12.45 -4.01 -12.99
C GLU A 157 -12.72 -2.70 -12.24
N PHE A 158 -11.66 -1.90 -12.12
CA PHE A 158 -11.74 -0.51 -11.67
C PHE A 158 -12.17 0.39 -12.83
N SER A 159 -12.88 1.48 -12.53
CA SER A 159 -13.31 2.45 -13.53
C SER A 159 -12.17 3.34 -14.04
N SER A 160 -12.40 4.05 -15.15
CA SER A 160 -11.51 5.11 -15.64
C SER A 160 -11.18 6.16 -14.57
N CYS A 161 -12.14 6.56 -13.75
CA CYS A 161 -11.93 7.51 -12.64
C CYS A 161 -11.04 6.91 -11.55
N SER A 162 -11.28 5.65 -11.18
CA SER A 162 -10.48 4.93 -10.18
C SER A 162 -9.01 4.86 -10.58
N HIS A 163 -8.72 4.60 -11.86
CA HIS A 163 -7.36 4.65 -12.40
C HIS A 163 -6.71 6.04 -12.24
N GLN A 164 -7.43 7.12 -12.51
CA GLN A 164 -6.92 8.49 -12.36
C GLN A 164 -6.69 8.87 -10.89
N HIS A 165 -7.61 8.51 -10.00
CA HIS A 165 -7.46 8.71 -8.56
C HIS A 165 -6.24 7.97 -8.02
N PHE A 166 -6.08 6.70 -8.39
CA PHE A 166 -4.92 5.89 -7.98
C PHE A 166 -3.60 6.48 -8.47
N GLN A 167 -3.52 6.88 -9.75
CA GLN A 167 -2.31 7.52 -10.28
C GLN A 167 -1.98 8.79 -9.51
N SER A 168 -2.98 9.60 -9.18
CA SER A 168 -2.78 10.83 -8.41
C SER A 168 -2.27 10.51 -6.99
N PHE A 169 -2.84 9.50 -6.33
CA PHE A 169 -2.40 9.05 -5.01
C PHE A 169 -1.00 8.44 -5.02
N ALA A 170 -0.68 7.59 -5.99
CA ALA A 170 0.61 6.90 -6.10
C ALA A 170 1.79 7.88 -6.30
N LEU A 171 1.52 9.07 -6.85
CA LEU A 171 2.51 10.14 -6.98
C LEU A 171 2.72 10.93 -5.67
N THR A 172 1.84 10.78 -4.68
CA THR A 172 1.99 11.46 -3.38
C THR A 172 3.13 10.86 -2.57
N HIS A 173 3.68 11.65 -1.65
CA HIS A 173 4.64 11.15 -0.67
C HIS A 173 4.02 10.19 0.35
N THR A 174 2.71 10.24 0.54
CA THR A 174 1.98 9.35 1.44
C THR A 174 2.11 7.91 0.97
N ALA A 175 2.09 7.66 -0.34
CA ALA A 175 2.23 6.33 -0.95
C ALA A 175 3.65 5.70 -0.86
N ALA A 176 4.59 6.30 -0.12
CA ALA A 176 5.99 5.87 -0.10
C ALA A 176 6.21 4.45 0.43
N CYS A 177 5.34 3.93 1.31
CA CYS A 177 5.44 2.55 1.82
C CYS A 177 5.09 1.47 0.78
N LEU A 178 4.56 1.85 -0.38
CA LEU A 178 4.19 0.90 -1.44
C LEU A 178 5.34 0.65 -2.43
N ARG A 179 6.53 1.19 -2.16
CA ARG A 179 7.66 1.20 -3.10
C ARG A 179 8.63 0.06 -2.86
N ASP A 180 8.68 -0.47 -1.64
CA ASP A 180 9.44 -1.65 -1.33
C ASP A 180 8.67 -2.92 -1.70
N VAL A 181 9.43 -3.99 -1.91
CA VAL A 181 8.91 -5.33 -2.14
C VAL A 181 9.14 -6.12 -0.85
N PRO A 182 8.12 -6.78 -0.29
CA PRO A 182 8.29 -7.53 0.94
C PRO A 182 9.28 -8.68 0.74
N ASN A 183 10.00 -9.03 1.81
CA ASN A 183 10.83 -10.23 1.81
C ASN A 183 9.94 -11.46 1.54
N ARG A 184 10.36 -12.30 0.59
CA ARG A 184 9.62 -13.50 0.15
C ARG A 184 9.35 -14.47 1.28
N ASP A 185 10.23 -14.55 2.27
CA ASP A 185 10.06 -15.38 3.47
C ASP A 185 8.92 -14.91 4.38
N GLU A 186 8.46 -13.66 4.22
CA GLU A 186 7.35 -13.12 4.99
C GLU A 186 5.99 -13.37 4.35
N ILE A 187 5.94 -13.76 3.07
CA ILE A 187 4.71 -14.03 2.34
C ILE A 187 4.09 -15.33 2.89
N VAL A 188 2.89 -15.23 3.46
CA VAL A 188 2.21 -16.38 4.08
C VAL A 188 1.29 -17.13 3.12
N SER A 189 0.92 -16.51 2.00
CA SER A 189 0.22 -17.15 0.89
C SER A 189 1.10 -18.21 0.24
N LYS A 190 0.44 -19.17 -0.43
CA LYS A 190 1.18 -20.15 -1.24
C LYS A 190 1.68 -19.45 -2.51
N PRO A 191 2.91 -19.74 -2.97
CA PRO A 191 3.42 -19.25 -4.25
C PRO A 191 2.50 -19.61 -5.41
N ILE A 192 2.29 -18.68 -6.36
CA ILE A 192 1.45 -18.87 -7.54
C ILE A 192 2.20 -18.44 -8.78
N CYS A 193 2.76 -19.42 -9.49
CA CYS A 193 3.39 -19.17 -10.76
C CYS A 193 2.42 -18.56 -11.78
N GLY A 194 2.82 -17.42 -12.35
CA GLY A 194 2.10 -16.66 -13.34
C GLY A 194 1.25 -15.52 -12.78
N ASN A 195 1.46 -15.13 -11.52
CA ASN A 195 0.82 -13.98 -10.88
C ASN A 195 1.62 -12.67 -11.03
N GLN A 196 2.76 -12.72 -11.75
CA GLN A 196 3.68 -11.60 -11.98
C GLN A 196 4.37 -11.08 -10.72
N PHE A 197 4.46 -11.90 -9.68
CA PHE A 197 5.10 -11.54 -8.43
C PHE A 197 6.04 -12.66 -7.99
N LEU A 198 7.32 -12.32 -7.84
CA LEU A 198 8.35 -13.32 -7.59
C LEU A 198 8.28 -13.83 -6.15
N GLU A 199 7.81 -15.06 -5.98
CA GLU A 199 7.59 -15.69 -4.68
C GLU A 199 8.66 -16.75 -4.34
N ASN A 200 8.59 -17.31 -3.13
CA ASN A 200 9.52 -18.34 -2.69
C ASN A 200 9.38 -19.63 -3.53
N GLY A 201 10.49 -20.09 -4.09
CA GLY A 201 10.54 -21.30 -4.93
C GLY A 201 10.50 -21.01 -6.44
N GLU A 202 10.28 -19.77 -6.84
CA GLU A 202 10.33 -19.29 -8.21
C GLU A 202 11.66 -18.57 -8.49
N GLU A 203 12.12 -18.62 -9.74
CA GLU A 203 13.31 -17.88 -10.19
C GLU A 203 12.94 -16.65 -11.02
N CYS A 204 11.72 -16.63 -11.56
CA CYS A 204 11.14 -15.52 -12.30
C CYS A 204 9.61 -15.70 -12.38
N ASP A 205 8.86 -14.61 -12.54
CA ASP A 205 7.43 -14.67 -12.88
C ASP A 205 7.09 -13.55 -13.87
N CYS A 206 6.75 -13.92 -15.11
CA CYS A 206 6.35 -12.98 -16.16
C CYS A 206 4.85 -13.04 -16.48
N GLY A 207 4.06 -13.69 -15.64
CA GLY A 207 2.63 -13.92 -15.82
C GLY A 207 2.33 -15.23 -16.53
N LYS A 208 1.07 -15.38 -16.96
CA LYS A 208 0.62 -16.59 -17.67
C LYS A 208 1.34 -16.74 -19.02
N PRO A 209 1.46 -17.96 -19.57
CA PRO A 209 2.11 -18.18 -20.87
C PRO A 209 1.58 -17.33 -22.03
N ALA A 210 0.28 -17.00 -22.02
CA ALA A 210 -0.33 -16.14 -23.05
C ALA A 210 0.08 -14.65 -22.95
N GLU A 211 0.55 -14.22 -21.78
CA GLU A 211 0.86 -12.82 -21.45
C GLU A 211 2.37 -12.57 -21.39
N CYS A 212 3.16 -13.60 -21.05
CA CYS A 212 4.60 -13.47 -20.85
C CYS A 212 5.32 -13.04 -22.14
N ARG A 213 6.09 -11.96 -22.03
CA ARG A 213 6.98 -11.44 -23.08
C ARG A 213 8.46 -11.54 -22.73
N ASN A 214 8.78 -12.09 -21.57
CA ASN A 214 10.14 -12.15 -21.05
C ASN A 214 10.87 -13.37 -21.64
N PRO A 215 11.89 -13.20 -22.50
CA PRO A 215 12.59 -14.31 -23.13
C PRO A 215 13.50 -15.09 -22.17
N CYS A 216 13.68 -14.61 -20.94
CA CYS A 216 14.52 -15.21 -19.92
C CYS A 216 13.76 -16.15 -19.00
N CYS A 217 12.41 -16.12 -19.03
CA CYS A 217 11.56 -16.78 -18.06
C CYS A 217 10.60 -17.77 -18.72
N ASP A 218 10.60 -19.01 -18.24
CA ASP A 218 9.58 -19.99 -18.60
C ASP A 218 8.32 -19.75 -17.77
N ALA A 219 7.31 -19.15 -18.40
CA ALA A 219 6.01 -18.83 -17.80
C ALA A 219 5.20 -20.05 -17.33
N GLN A 220 5.54 -21.28 -17.75
CA GLN A 220 4.84 -22.49 -17.26
C GLN A 220 5.41 -22.98 -15.94
N THR A 221 6.70 -22.75 -15.70
CA THR A 221 7.44 -23.33 -14.57
C THR A 221 7.96 -22.29 -13.59
N CYS A 222 7.91 -21.00 -13.94
CA CYS A 222 8.50 -19.88 -13.20
C CYS A 222 10.00 -20.11 -12.91
N ARG A 223 10.68 -20.68 -13.92
CA ARG A 223 12.12 -20.95 -13.92
C ARG A 223 12.79 -20.15 -15.01
N LEU A 224 14.07 -19.85 -14.79
CA LEU A 224 14.88 -19.25 -15.83
C LEU A 224 15.09 -20.23 -16.98
N HIS A 225 15.08 -19.72 -18.21
CA HIS A 225 15.51 -20.49 -19.36
C HIS A 225 17.00 -20.83 -19.26
N GLU A 226 17.42 -21.90 -19.94
CA GLU A 226 18.80 -22.34 -19.94
C GLU A 226 19.75 -21.22 -20.40
N GLY A 227 20.79 -20.95 -19.59
CA GLY A 227 21.76 -19.89 -19.85
C GLY A 227 21.35 -18.49 -19.38
N ALA A 228 20.10 -18.28 -18.94
CA ALA A 228 19.71 -17.04 -18.27
C ALA A 228 20.26 -16.99 -16.84
N GLN A 229 20.69 -15.80 -16.41
CA GLN A 229 21.14 -15.51 -15.04
C GLN A 229 20.12 -14.69 -14.27
N CYS A 230 19.24 -13.98 -14.97
CA CYS A 230 18.18 -13.16 -14.41
C CYS A 230 17.06 -13.02 -15.44
N ALA A 231 15.87 -12.65 -14.97
CA ALA A 231 14.74 -12.31 -15.83
C ALA A 231 14.23 -10.88 -15.58
N ASP A 232 14.33 -10.38 -14.35
CA ASP A 232 13.82 -9.08 -13.95
C ASP A 232 14.85 -8.33 -13.08
N GLY A 233 14.58 -7.06 -12.82
CA GLY A 233 15.41 -6.16 -12.01
C GLY A 233 16.20 -5.17 -12.87
N ALA A 234 16.44 -3.97 -12.31
CA ALA A 234 17.11 -2.88 -13.02
C ALA A 234 18.57 -3.19 -13.40
N CYS A 235 19.17 -4.22 -12.78
CA CYS A 235 20.49 -4.77 -13.08
C CYS A 235 20.45 -6.04 -13.95
N CYS A 236 19.30 -6.39 -14.53
CA CYS A 236 19.20 -7.42 -15.55
C CYS A 236 19.20 -6.80 -16.95
N GLN A 237 19.99 -7.35 -17.87
CA GLN A 237 19.98 -6.98 -19.29
C GLN A 237 20.25 -8.21 -20.14
N GLU A 238 19.38 -8.46 -21.13
CA GLU A 238 19.52 -9.61 -22.04
C GLU A 238 19.73 -10.94 -21.29
N CYS A 239 18.94 -11.16 -20.24
CA CYS A 239 19.02 -12.33 -19.36
C CYS A 239 20.36 -12.50 -18.61
N LYS A 240 21.19 -11.46 -18.55
CA LYS A 240 22.47 -11.43 -17.84
C LYS A 240 22.50 -10.33 -16.78
N VAL A 241 23.19 -10.60 -15.69
CA VAL A 241 23.44 -9.57 -14.67
C VAL A 241 24.41 -8.54 -15.27
N LYS A 242 24.03 -7.27 -15.18
CA LYS A 242 24.85 -6.13 -15.61
C LYS A 242 26.17 -6.10 -14.86
N ALA A 243 27.24 -5.69 -15.53
CA ALA A 243 28.56 -5.55 -14.92
C ALA A 243 28.55 -4.54 -13.76
N ALA A 244 29.46 -4.74 -12.80
CA ALA A 244 29.61 -3.85 -11.65
C ALA A 244 29.94 -2.42 -12.10
N GLY A 245 29.29 -1.42 -11.49
CA GLY A 245 29.47 0.00 -11.80
C GLY A 245 28.55 0.54 -12.90
N LEU A 246 27.73 -0.30 -13.54
CA LEU A 246 26.68 0.19 -14.45
C LEU A 246 25.51 0.79 -13.68
N LEU A 247 25.12 1.99 -14.04
CA LEU A 247 24.03 2.72 -13.40
C LEU A 247 22.69 1.97 -13.51
N CYS A 248 22.02 1.77 -12.37
CA CYS A 248 20.68 1.18 -12.31
C CYS A 248 19.62 2.15 -11.82
N ARG A 249 19.99 3.14 -11.00
CA ARG A 249 19.10 4.23 -10.58
C ARG A 249 19.86 5.55 -10.62
N ARG A 250 19.23 6.57 -11.22
CA ARG A 250 19.75 7.94 -11.22
C ARG A 250 19.32 8.65 -9.95
N ALA A 251 20.17 9.55 -9.45
CA ALA A 251 19.78 10.50 -8.42
C ALA A 251 18.58 11.33 -8.90
N LYS A 252 17.54 11.39 -8.07
CA LYS A 252 16.33 12.15 -8.36
C LYS A 252 16.51 13.65 -8.18
N ASP A 253 17.25 14.05 -7.16
CA ASP A 253 17.45 15.44 -6.78
C ASP A 253 18.76 15.61 -5.97
N ASP A 254 19.02 16.84 -5.50
CA ASP A 254 20.24 17.19 -4.76
C ASP A 254 20.48 16.34 -3.50
N CYS A 255 19.43 15.76 -2.91
CA CYS A 255 19.50 14.99 -1.67
C CYS A 255 19.60 13.48 -1.88
N ASP A 256 19.56 13.04 -3.13
CA ASP A 256 19.59 11.64 -3.52
C ASP A 256 20.98 11.25 -4.06
N LEU A 257 21.37 10.00 -3.89
CA LEU A 257 22.57 9.45 -4.54
C LEU A 257 22.15 8.65 -5.77
N GLU A 258 23.12 8.23 -6.57
CA GLU A 258 22.87 7.32 -7.67
C GLU A 258 23.37 5.93 -7.30
N GLU A 259 22.71 4.88 -7.80
CA GLU A 259 23.10 3.50 -7.55
C GLU A 259 23.53 2.82 -8.84
N ALA A 260 24.57 2.00 -8.69
CA ALA A 260 25.12 1.17 -9.73
C ALA A 260 25.04 -0.31 -9.33
N CYS A 261 24.90 -1.16 -10.34
CA CYS A 261 24.90 -2.60 -10.20
C CYS A 261 26.19 -3.08 -9.56
N ASP A 262 26.08 -4.13 -8.74
CA ASP A 262 27.21 -4.75 -8.04
C ASP A 262 27.91 -5.85 -8.86
N GLY A 263 27.35 -6.20 -10.03
CA GLY A 263 27.84 -7.27 -10.90
C GLY A 263 27.42 -8.68 -10.47
N LYS A 264 26.56 -8.82 -9.46
CA LYS A 264 26.19 -10.10 -8.84
C LYS A 264 24.68 -10.29 -8.74
N SER A 265 23.95 -9.21 -8.43
CA SER A 265 22.49 -9.21 -8.32
C SER A 265 21.84 -8.60 -9.57
N SER A 266 20.67 -9.12 -9.92
CA SER A 266 19.80 -8.50 -10.92
C SER A 266 19.02 -7.29 -10.39
N ASP A 267 18.93 -7.16 -9.07
CA ASP A 267 18.31 -6.03 -8.41
C ASP A 267 19.30 -4.88 -8.23
N CYS A 268 18.80 -3.64 -8.36
CA CYS A 268 19.59 -2.47 -8.00
C CYS A 268 19.78 -2.46 -6.48
N PRO A 269 20.97 -2.08 -5.96
CA PRO A 269 21.18 -1.93 -4.53
C PRO A 269 20.16 -0.99 -3.87
N GLU A 270 20.04 -1.08 -2.54
CA GLU A 270 19.18 -0.20 -1.75
C GLU A 270 19.45 1.28 -2.06
N ASP A 271 18.37 2.06 -2.15
CA ASP A 271 18.36 3.50 -2.40
C ASP A 271 19.10 4.24 -1.28
N LYS A 272 20.17 4.96 -1.62
CA LYS A 272 20.98 5.72 -0.67
C LYS A 272 20.82 7.21 -0.89
N PHE A 273 20.90 7.93 0.22
CA PHE A 273 20.70 9.37 0.25
C PHE A 273 21.93 10.12 0.75
N ARG A 274 22.01 11.40 0.42
CA ARG A 274 22.97 12.30 1.06
C ARG A 274 22.70 12.40 2.55
N PHE A 275 23.75 12.71 3.31
CA PHE A 275 23.63 12.92 4.74
C PHE A 275 22.64 14.05 5.08
N ASN A 276 21.92 13.85 6.17
CA ASN A 276 21.02 14.87 6.69
C ASN A 276 21.81 16.15 7.04
N GLY A 277 21.27 17.32 6.68
CA GLY A 277 21.93 18.61 6.89
C GLY A 277 22.75 19.14 5.72
N ILE A 278 22.89 18.40 4.62
CA ILE A 278 23.50 18.93 3.39
C ILE A 278 22.57 19.98 2.77
N PRO A 279 23.04 21.19 2.40
CA PRO A 279 22.20 22.19 1.75
C PRO A 279 21.66 21.71 0.40
N CYS A 280 20.41 22.05 0.10
CA CYS A 280 19.72 21.69 -1.15
C CYS A 280 18.84 22.85 -1.64
N GLN A 281 18.35 22.78 -2.90
CA GLN A 281 17.51 23.82 -3.50
C GLN A 281 18.17 25.22 -3.41
N GLY A 282 19.45 25.31 -3.79
CA GLY A 282 20.20 26.56 -3.76
C GLY A 282 20.42 27.14 -2.36
N ASN A 283 20.65 26.29 -1.35
CA ASN A 283 20.82 26.64 0.08
C ASN A 283 19.56 27.19 0.77
N THR A 284 18.36 26.90 0.25
CA THR A 284 17.10 27.33 0.88
C THR A 284 16.55 26.31 1.88
N SER A 285 17.04 25.06 1.83
CA SER A 285 16.72 24.02 2.79
C SER A 285 17.89 23.04 2.96
N PHE A 286 17.69 22.00 3.75
CA PHE A 286 18.66 20.95 4.05
C PHE A 286 18.07 19.58 3.80
N CYS A 287 18.90 18.67 3.30
CA CYS A 287 18.54 17.29 3.08
C CYS A 287 18.12 16.63 4.39
N TYR A 288 17.04 15.85 4.33
CA TYR A 288 16.55 15.03 5.42
C TYR A 288 15.90 13.76 4.87
N ASN A 289 16.53 12.61 5.12
CA ASN A 289 16.12 11.28 4.66
C ASN A 289 15.79 11.25 3.15
N GLY A 290 16.75 11.71 2.33
CA GLY A 290 16.63 11.71 0.86
C GLY A 290 15.71 12.78 0.28
N LYS A 291 15.21 13.70 1.09
CA LYS A 291 14.33 14.79 0.64
C LYS A 291 14.96 16.13 0.94
N CYS A 292 14.58 17.14 0.16
CA CYS A 292 14.83 18.55 0.45
C CYS A 292 13.52 19.22 0.93
N PRO A 293 13.08 19.02 2.18
CA PRO A 293 11.79 19.52 2.62
C PRO A 293 11.79 21.05 2.73
N LEU A 294 10.93 21.73 1.96
CA LEU A 294 10.62 23.15 2.19
C LEU A 294 9.30 23.29 2.95
N HIS A 295 9.21 24.29 3.82
CA HIS A 295 7.98 24.58 4.55
C HIS A 295 6.83 24.93 3.58
N GLN A 296 7.13 25.69 2.54
CA GLN A 296 6.20 26.07 1.49
C GLN A 296 5.65 24.85 0.72
N ASP A 297 6.50 23.87 0.41
CA ASP A 297 6.08 22.64 -0.27
C ASP A 297 5.15 21.79 0.61
N GLN A 298 5.37 21.80 1.93
CA GLN A 298 4.45 21.16 2.87
C GLN A 298 3.08 21.87 2.87
N CYS A 299 3.03 23.19 2.74
CA CYS A 299 1.76 23.89 2.62
C CYS A 299 1.01 23.50 1.33
N VAL A 300 1.69 23.48 0.19
CA VAL A 300 1.08 23.06 -1.08
C VAL A 300 0.65 21.60 -1.03
N LEU A 301 1.43 20.73 -0.38
CA LEU A 301 1.08 19.33 -0.19
C LEU A 301 -0.19 19.14 0.66
N MET A 302 -0.37 19.95 1.71
CA MET A 302 -1.50 19.83 2.63
C MET A 302 -2.78 20.51 2.14
N TRP A 303 -2.66 21.65 1.44
CA TRP A 303 -3.81 22.51 1.08
C TRP A 303 -3.96 22.76 -0.43
N GLY A 304 -3.10 22.17 -1.26
CA GLY A 304 -3.16 22.24 -2.72
C GLY A 304 -2.42 23.44 -3.33
N THR A 305 -2.43 23.50 -4.66
CA THR A 305 -1.77 24.55 -5.45
C THR A 305 -2.23 25.94 -5.02
N GLY A 306 -1.28 26.82 -4.71
CA GLY A 306 -1.54 28.20 -4.29
C GLY A 306 -1.57 28.41 -2.78
N ALA A 307 -1.54 27.33 -1.97
CA ALA A 307 -1.33 27.46 -0.53
C ALA A 307 0.03 28.10 -0.24
N GLN A 308 0.11 28.89 0.83
CA GLN A 308 1.33 29.59 1.23
C GLN A 308 1.63 29.35 2.71
N SER A 309 2.91 29.37 3.04
CA SER A 309 3.37 29.44 4.42
C SER A 309 2.74 30.63 5.13
N GLY A 310 2.14 30.39 6.29
CA GLY A 310 1.63 31.47 7.13
C GLY A 310 2.74 32.43 7.57
N PRO A 311 2.40 33.68 7.92
CA PRO A 311 3.34 34.64 8.48
C PRO A 311 3.83 34.20 9.86
N ASP A 312 5.01 34.67 10.28
CA ASP A 312 5.69 34.27 11.53
C ASP A 312 4.81 34.33 12.78
N PHE A 313 3.89 35.30 12.85
CA PHE A 313 3.00 35.45 14.00
C PHE A 313 2.05 34.26 14.19
N CYS A 314 1.73 33.50 13.14
CA CYS A 314 0.91 32.30 13.23
C CYS A 314 1.62 31.20 14.03
N TYR A 315 2.94 31.03 13.86
CA TYR A 315 3.71 30.00 14.57
C TYR A 315 3.91 30.31 16.05
N ARG A 316 3.77 31.57 16.48
CA ARG A 316 3.73 31.92 17.91
C ARG A 316 2.61 31.21 18.66
N ARG A 317 1.56 30.75 17.96
CA ARG A 317 0.51 29.93 18.57
C ARG A 317 1.06 28.60 19.10
N ASN A 318 2.13 28.06 18.52
CA ASN A 318 2.70 26.77 18.93
C ASN A 318 3.34 26.78 20.34
N THR A 319 3.45 27.96 20.97
CA THR A 319 3.88 28.08 22.38
C THR A 319 2.76 27.82 23.38
N GLN A 320 1.51 27.59 22.94
CA GLN A 320 0.37 27.34 23.83
C GLN A 320 0.38 25.95 24.46
N GLY A 321 0.90 24.93 23.76
CA GLY A 321 0.95 23.56 24.26
C GLY A 321 -0.43 22.90 24.32
N ASP A 322 -1.25 23.10 23.29
CA ASP A 322 -2.56 22.47 23.15
C ASP A 322 -2.57 21.40 22.05
N GLN A 323 -3.71 20.75 21.82
CA GLN A 323 -3.83 19.62 20.89
C GLN A 323 -3.53 19.95 19.41
N PHE A 324 -3.52 21.23 19.04
CA PHE A 324 -3.27 21.70 17.67
C PHE A 324 -2.02 22.60 17.58
N SER A 325 -1.44 22.99 18.71
CA SER A 325 -0.38 23.99 18.77
C SER A 325 0.67 23.60 19.81
N PHE A 326 1.61 22.74 19.38
CA PHE A 326 2.63 22.14 20.23
C PHE A 326 3.87 21.75 19.42
N CYS A 327 5.01 21.54 20.08
CA CYS A 327 6.25 21.07 19.44
C CYS A 327 6.42 19.55 19.56
N ARG A 328 6.00 18.95 20.67
CA ARG A 328 6.13 17.50 20.89
C ARG A 328 4.93 16.93 21.63
N LYS A 329 4.41 15.80 21.15
CA LYS A 329 3.43 15.01 21.90
C LYS A 329 4.17 14.06 22.84
N THR A 330 3.86 14.10 24.12
CA THR A 330 4.42 13.25 25.17
C THR A 330 3.33 12.39 25.80
N ALA A 331 3.70 11.44 26.65
CA ALA A 331 2.73 10.65 27.42
C ALA A 331 1.86 11.52 28.34
N SER A 332 2.40 12.65 28.81
CA SER A 332 1.75 13.60 29.72
C SER A 332 0.94 14.70 29.02
N GLY A 333 0.94 14.76 27.69
CA GLY A 333 0.18 15.75 26.93
C GLY A 333 0.98 16.41 25.80
N TYR A 334 0.75 17.70 25.58
CA TYR A 334 1.31 18.47 24.47
C TYR A 334 2.35 19.46 25.01
N GLU A 335 3.60 19.28 24.60
CA GLU A 335 4.72 20.14 25.03
C GLU A 335 4.77 21.40 24.14
N PRO A 336 4.69 22.62 24.71
CA PRO A 336 4.73 23.87 23.96
C PRO A 336 6.10 24.07 23.32
N CYS A 337 6.13 24.78 22.18
CA CYS A 337 7.38 25.22 21.58
C CYS A 337 8.07 26.30 22.42
N THR A 338 9.40 26.31 22.42
CA THR A 338 10.21 27.40 22.97
C THR A 338 10.30 28.55 21.97
N THR A 339 10.23 29.79 22.46
CA THR A 339 10.57 30.98 21.66
C THR A 339 12.07 30.99 21.38
N GLN A 340 12.45 31.02 20.09
CA GLN A 340 13.83 31.29 19.66
C GLN A 340 14.14 32.78 19.68
#